data_AF-A0A1X7VPE1-F1
#
_entry.id   AF-A0A1X7VPE1-F1
#
_cell.length_a   1.000
_cell.length_b   1.000
_cell.length_c   1.000
_cell.angle_alpha   90.00
_cell.angle_beta   90.00
_cell.angle_gamma   90.00
#
_symmetry.space_group_name_H-M   'P 1'
#
loop_
_entity.id
_entity.type
_entity.pdbx_description
1 polymer ?
#
loop_
_entity_poly.entity_id
_entity_poly.type
_entity_poly.pdbx_seq_one_letter_code
_entity_poly.pdbx_strand_id
1 'polypeptide(L)'
;MAGVEKDLEEYQEEPERKKKRLSLSLQSKDRFNFIVDDSELSEAMKGSTVKNTAANNKWALNNFSQWYTERQKKLPLSDQLDPESLNMLLTDNHEELCKVLSSFVMETSTEDGKEYTLKSIYLMIAGLQRVMRQH
;
A
#
# COMPACT_ATOMS: atom_id res chain seq x y z
N MET A 1 84.70 28.28 -14.47
CA MET A 1 84.77 27.03 -15.26
C MET A 1 84.27 25.92 -14.36
N ALA A 2 83.32 25.06 -14.66
CA ALA A 2 82.49 24.79 -15.83
C ALA A 2 81.12 24.34 -15.24
N GLY A 3 79.98 24.72 -15.81
CA GLY A 3 79.37 23.96 -16.90
C GLY A 3 78.32 23.00 -16.30
N VAL A 4 77.11 23.50 -16.06
CA VAL A 4 75.94 22.70 -15.65
C VAL A 4 75.48 21.92 -16.88
N GLU A 5 75.73 20.61 -16.89
CA GLU A 5 75.08 19.68 -17.81
C GLU A 5 73.60 19.60 -17.43
N LYS A 6 72.75 20.12 -18.32
CA LYS A 6 71.30 19.89 -18.28
C LYS A 6 71.02 18.66 -19.12
N ASP A 7 70.69 17.56 -18.46
CA ASP A 7 70.09 16.40 -19.09
C ASP A 7 68.75 16.81 -19.72
N LEU A 8 68.68 16.68 -21.05
CA LEU A 8 67.44 16.73 -21.82
C LEU A 8 66.70 15.41 -21.60
N GLU A 9 65.66 15.40 -20.77
CA GLU A 9 64.67 14.32 -20.81
C GLU A 9 63.63 14.63 -21.89
N GLU A 10 63.69 13.84 -22.96
CA GLU A 10 62.76 13.82 -24.08
C GLU A 10 61.41 13.24 -23.62
N TYR A 11 60.43 14.12 -23.37
CA TYR A 11 59.05 13.72 -23.08
C TYR A 11 58.40 13.13 -24.34
N GLN A 12 58.25 11.80 -24.39
CA GLN A 12 57.39 11.15 -25.37
C GLN A 12 55.92 11.27 -24.91
N GLU A 13 55.11 12.09 -25.58
CA GLU A 13 53.66 12.13 -25.40
C GLU A 13 53.02 10.83 -25.91
N GLU A 14 52.56 9.96 -25.00
CA GLU A 14 51.69 8.84 -25.37
C GLU A 14 50.34 9.36 -25.91
N PRO A 15 49.81 8.80 -27.00
CA PRO A 15 48.54 9.26 -27.56
C PRO A 15 47.36 8.93 -26.63
N GLU A 16 46.57 9.94 -26.29
CA GLU A 16 45.39 9.82 -25.43
C GLU A 16 44.41 8.74 -25.94
N ARG A 17 44.22 7.70 -25.13
CA ARG A 17 43.26 6.62 -25.43
C ARG A 17 41.84 7.17 -25.31
N LYS A 18 41.14 7.30 -26.45
CA LYS A 18 39.72 7.71 -26.51
C LYS A 18 38.88 6.79 -25.61
N LYS A 19 38.24 7.38 -24.59
CA LYS A 19 37.33 6.68 -23.66
C LYS A 19 36.17 6.09 -24.47
N LYS A 20 36.06 4.75 -24.53
CA LYS A 20 34.93 4.06 -25.15
C LYS A 20 33.65 4.47 -24.41
N ARG A 21 32.68 5.06 -25.12
CA ARG A 21 31.35 5.32 -24.57
C ARG A 21 30.69 3.97 -24.32
N LEU A 22 30.43 3.65 -23.05
CA LEU A 22 29.58 2.52 -22.69
C LEU A 22 28.17 2.83 -23.20
N SER A 23 27.76 2.20 -24.30
CA SER A 23 26.38 2.22 -24.72
C SER A 23 25.58 1.36 -23.75
N LEU A 24 24.86 1.99 -22.83
CA LEU A 24 23.81 1.33 -22.06
C LEU A 24 22.68 1.00 -23.03
N SER A 25 22.76 -0.15 -23.70
CA SER A 25 21.58 -0.75 -24.29
C SER A 25 20.71 -1.19 -23.13
N LEU A 26 19.67 -0.41 -22.80
CA LEU A 26 18.58 -0.94 -21.98
C LEU A 26 18.00 -2.12 -22.76
N GLN A 27 18.33 -3.34 -22.34
CA GLN A 27 17.55 -4.49 -22.72
C GLN A 27 16.10 -4.15 -22.37
N SER A 28 15.20 -4.15 -23.35
CA SER A 28 13.78 -3.94 -23.13
C SER A 28 13.29 -5.07 -22.24
N LYS A 29 13.32 -4.84 -20.93
CA LYS A 29 12.73 -5.72 -19.95
C LYS A 29 11.24 -5.68 -20.22
N ASP A 30 10.74 -6.70 -20.90
CA ASP A 30 9.31 -6.92 -21.04
C ASP A 30 8.69 -6.85 -19.63
N ARG A 31 7.62 -6.05 -19.52
CA ARG A 31 7.02 -5.66 -18.24
C ARG A 31 6.57 -6.88 -17.42
N PHE A 32 6.40 -8.05 -18.05
CA PHE A 32 5.80 -9.24 -17.48
C PHE A 32 6.58 -10.51 -17.88
N ASN A 33 7.81 -10.66 -17.39
CA ASN A 33 8.73 -11.73 -17.77
C ASN A 33 8.63 -13.04 -16.99
N PHE A 34 7.71 -13.13 -16.03
CA PHE A 34 7.61 -14.30 -15.17
C PHE A 34 6.18 -14.83 -15.17
N ILE A 35 6.04 -16.09 -15.59
CA ILE A 35 4.82 -16.86 -15.41
C ILE A 35 4.91 -17.44 -14.00
N VAL A 36 4.00 -17.00 -13.13
CA VAL A 36 3.87 -17.53 -11.77
C VAL A 36 3.37 -18.97 -11.87
N ASP A 37 4.03 -19.89 -11.17
CA ASP A 37 3.60 -21.29 -11.16
C ASP A 37 2.47 -21.54 -10.15
N ASP A 38 1.77 -22.67 -10.31
CA ASP A 38 0.62 -23.02 -9.48
C ASP A 38 0.99 -23.25 -8.00
N SER A 39 2.25 -23.59 -7.70
CA SER A 39 2.75 -23.77 -6.34
C SER A 39 2.95 -22.42 -5.65
N GLU A 40 3.61 -21.47 -6.31
CA GLU A 40 3.76 -20.09 -5.85
C GLU A 40 2.39 -19.41 -5.70
N LEU A 41 1.48 -19.65 -6.64
CA LEU A 41 0.11 -19.14 -6.57
C LEU A 41 -0.63 -19.73 -5.36
N SER A 42 -0.54 -21.05 -5.16
CA SER A 42 -1.12 -21.74 -4.00
C SER A 42 -0.54 -21.24 -2.68
N GLU A 43 0.75 -20.95 -2.62
CA GLU A 43 1.39 -20.37 -1.44
C GLU A 43 0.97 -18.93 -1.16
N ALA A 44 0.83 -18.10 -2.20
CA ALA A 44 0.27 -16.76 -2.05
C ALA A 44 -1.19 -16.81 -1.56
N MET A 45 -1.96 -17.81 -2.00
CA MET A 45 -3.34 -18.04 -1.55
C MET A 45 -3.44 -18.53 -0.10
N LYS A 46 -2.40 -19.16 0.47
CA LYS A 46 -2.35 -19.57 1.89
C LYS A 46 -2.42 -18.39 2.87
N GLY A 47 -2.44 -17.15 2.37
CA GLY A 47 -2.97 -16.03 3.12
C GLY A 47 -2.11 -15.61 4.30
N SER A 48 -0.78 -15.62 4.13
CA SER A 48 0.09 -14.92 5.08
C SER A 48 -0.19 -13.42 4.98
N THR A 49 -1.07 -12.91 5.83
CA THR A 49 -1.20 -11.48 6.00
C THR A 49 0.07 -11.00 6.68
N VAL A 50 0.90 -10.25 5.93
CA VAL A 50 2.05 -9.55 6.49
C VAL A 50 1.61 -8.83 7.77
N LYS A 51 2.42 -8.85 8.83
CA LYS A 51 2.06 -8.28 10.15
C LYS A 51 1.44 -6.88 10.05
N ASN A 52 1.95 -6.07 9.11
CA ASN A 52 1.41 -4.74 8.82
C ASN A 52 -0.04 -4.77 8.27
N THR A 53 -0.35 -5.70 7.37
CA THR A 53 -1.70 -5.92 6.85
C THR A 53 -2.66 -6.34 7.96
N ALA A 54 -2.25 -7.24 8.86
CA ALA A 54 -3.07 -7.63 10.00
C ALA A 54 -3.34 -6.44 10.94
N ALA A 55 -2.33 -5.62 11.20
CA ALA A 55 -2.49 -4.38 11.97
C ALA A 55 -3.46 -3.40 11.29
N ASN A 56 -3.33 -3.21 9.97
CA ASN A 56 -4.24 -2.36 9.20
C ASN A 56 -5.68 -2.89 9.19
N ASN A 57 -5.88 -4.19 9.06
CA ASN A 57 -7.20 -4.81 9.13
C ASN A 57 -7.84 -4.58 10.51
N LYS A 58 -7.07 -4.78 11.59
CA LYS A 58 -7.54 -4.52 12.96
C LYS A 58 -7.88 -3.05 13.18
N TRP A 59 -7.04 -2.15 12.67
CA TRP A 59 -7.30 -0.71 12.75
C TRP A 59 -8.58 -0.32 12.01
N ALA A 60 -8.79 -0.83 10.78
CA ALA A 60 -9.99 -0.59 10.00
C ALA A 60 -11.25 -1.09 10.73
N LEU A 61 -11.20 -2.30 11.29
CA LEU A 61 -12.31 -2.88 12.05
C LEU A 61 -12.64 -2.05 13.29
N ASN A 62 -11.63 -1.67 14.07
CA ASN A 62 -11.82 -0.84 15.26
C ASN A 62 -12.43 0.53 14.91
N ASN A 63 -11.95 1.17 13.84
CA ASN A 63 -12.48 2.46 13.41
C ASN A 63 -13.95 2.33 12.97
N PHE A 64 -14.28 1.29 12.20
CA PHE A 64 -15.66 1.01 11.80
C PHE A 64 -16.55 0.75 13.01
N SER A 65 -16.13 -0.09 13.96
CA SER A 65 -16.92 -0.38 15.16
C SER A 65 -17.17 0.86 16.00
N GLN A 66 -16.15 1.70 16.20
CA GLN A 66 -16.29 2.98 16.93
C GLN A 66 -17.26 3.92 16.22
N TRP A 67 -17.08 4.13 14.90
CA TRP A 67 -17.99 4.95 14.11
C TRP A 67 -19.42 4.43 14.20
N TYR A 68 -19.62 3.13 14.04
CA TYR A 68 -20.93 2.51 14.04
C TYR A 68 -21.63 2.72 15.39
N THR A 69 -20.95 2.46 16.51
CA THR A 69 -21.48 2.71 17.85
C THR A 69 -21.85 4.18 18.06
N GLU A 70 -21.00 5.12 17.65
CA GLU A 70 -21.29 6.56 17.76
C GLU A 70 -22.45 7.00 16.87
N ARG A 71 -22.56 6.42 15.67
CA ARG A 71 -23.66 6.68 14.76
C ARG A 71 -24.99 6.20 15.32
N GLN A 72 -25.03 5.00 15.92
CA GLN A 72 -26.23 4.47 16.56
C GLN A 72 -26.74 5.40 17.68
N LYS A 73 -25.83 5.96 18.50
CA LYS A 73 -26.22 6.92 19.56
C LYS A 73 -26.89 8.19 19.03
N LYS A 74 -26.57 8.60 17.80
CA LYS A 74 -27.06 9.83 17.17
C LYS A 74 -28.34 9.61 16.36
N LEU A 75 -28.67 8.37 16.02
CA LEU A 75 -29.87 8.03 15.28
C LEU A 75 -31.12 8.01 16.18
N PRO A 76 -32.30 8.35 15.63
CA PRO A 76 -33.57 8.14 16.31
C PRO A 76 -33.75 6.66 16.70
N LEU A 77 -34.41 6.38 17.82
CA LEU A 77 -34.61 5.00 18.31
C LEU A 77 -35.23 4.04 17.27
N SER A 78 -36.04 4.56 16.34
CA SER A 78 -36.66 3.76 15.27
C SER A 78 -35.66 3.26 14.23
N ASP A 79 -34.53 3.96 14.08
CA ASP A 79 -33.51 3.68 13.07
C ASP A 79 -32.25 3.05 13.69
N GLN A 80 -32.26 2.86 15.02
CA GLN A 80 -31.18 2.21 15.72
C GLN A 80 -31.17 0.71 15.40
N LEU A 81 -30.03 0.24 14.93
CA LEU A 81 -29.74 -1.17 14.74
C LEU A 81 -29.13 -1.73 16.02
N ASP A 82 -29.32 -3.03 16.25
CA ASP A 82 -28.85 -3.71 17.45
C ASP A 82 -27.35 -3.44 17.71
N PRO A 83 -26.96 -2.88 18.88
CA PRO A 83 -25.58 -2.49 19.17
C PRO A 83 -24.54 -3.60 19.06
N GLU A 84 -24.94 -4.87 19.13
CA GLU A 84 -24.05 -6.03 18.96
C GLU A 84 -23.81 -6.42 17.49
N SER A 85 -24.37 -5.68 16.52
CA SER A 85 -24.25 -5.99 15.10
C SER A 85 -22.90 -5.61 14.46
N LEU A 86 -21.79 -6.17 14.98
CA LEU A 86 -20.62 -6.45 14.11
C LEU A 86 -21.04 -7.30 12.89
N ASN A 87 -22.16 -8.02 13.03
CA ASN A 87 -22.90 -8.72 11.98
C ASN A 87 -23.35 -7.84 10.81
N MET A 88 -23.35 -6.50 10.91
CA MET A 88 -23.69 -5.67 9.75
C MET A 88 -22.69 -5.83 8.60
N LEU A 89 -21.43 -6.11 8.89
CA LEU A 89 -20.44 -6.45 7.86
C LEU A 89 -20.63 -7.85 7.26
N LEU A 90 -21.44 -8.69 7.92
CA LEU A 90 -21.73 -10.08 7.53
C LEU A 90 -23.20 -10.25 7.10
N THR A 91 -23.92 -9.16 6.84
CA THR A 91 -25.31 -9.22 6.40
C THR A 91 -25.42 -9.76 4.97
N ASP A 92 -26.41 -10.59 4.70
CA ASP A 92 -26.76 -11.05 3.35
C ASP A 92 -27.49 -9.95 2.55
N ASN A 93 -27.97 -8.88 3.22
CA ASN A 93 -28.63 -7.77 2.56
C ASN A 93 -27.60 -6.79 1.97
N HIS A 94 -27.31 -6.96 0.68
CA HIS A 94 -26.37 -6.11 -0.05
C HIS A 94 -26.73 -4.61 -0.05
N GLU A 95 -28.01 -4.24 -0.06
CA GLU A 95 -28.43 -2.83 -0.06
C GLU A 95 -28.11 -2.16 1.26
N GLU A 96 -28.38 -2.85 2.37
CA GLU A 96 -28.03 -2.38 3.72
C GLU A 96 -26.52 -2.24 3.89
N LEU A 97 -25.76 -3.26 3.46
CA LEU A 97 -24.31 -3.23 3.51
C LEU A 97 -23.75 -2.06 2.69
N CYS A 98 -24.23 -1.86 1.46
CA CYS A 98 -23.81 -0.75 0.61
C CYS A 98 -24.15 0.60 1.24
N LYS A 99 -25.33 0.75 1.82
CA LYS A 99 -25.74 1.98 2.51
C LYS A 99 -24.86 2.27 3.72
N VAL A 100 -24.56 1.26 4.54
CA VAL A 100 -23.72 1.38 5.74
C VAL A 100 -22.28 1.72 5.36
N LEU A 101 -21.69 1.02 4.38
CA LEU A 101 -20.33 1.31 3.93
C LEU A 101 -20.22 2.69 3.28
N SER A 102 -21.23 3.12 2.52
CA SER A 102 -21.27 4.48 1.95
C SER A 102 -21.36 5.54 3.05
N SER A 103 -22.20 5.30 4.05
CA SER A 103 -22.31 6.20 5.21
C SER A 103 -20.98 6.27 5.97
N PHE A 104 -20.32 5.14 6.18
CA PHE A 104 -19.01 5.07 6.84
C PHE A 104 -17.95 5.91 6.11
N VAL A 105 -17.86 5.77 4.78
CA VAL A 105 -16.90 6.54 3.97
C VAL A 105 -17.13 8.05 4.09
N MET A 106 -18.39 8.48 4.17
CA MET A 106 -18.76 9.89 4.24
C MET A 106 -18.61 10.49 5.65
N GLU A 107 -18.81 9.68 6.69
CA GLU A 107 -18.89 10.15 8.07
C GLU A 107 -17.60 9.94 8.87
N THR A 108 -16.72 9.02 8.45
CA THR A 108 -15.48 8.74 9.19
C THR A 108 -14.47 9.88 9.09
N SER A 109 -13.89 10.24 10.23
CA SER A 109 -12.93 11.35 10.36
C SER A 109 -11.83 11.02 11.37
N THR A 110 -10.75 11.79 11.34
CA THR A 110 -9.68 11.71 12.33
C THR A 110 -10.18 12.12 13.71
N GLU A 111 -9.39 11.84 14.75
CA GLU A 111 -9.70 12.28 16.12
C GLU A 111 -9.85 13.81 16.24
N ASP A 112 -9.13 14.55 15.38
CA ASP A 112 -9.25 16.02 15.27
C ASP A 112 -10.50 16.48 14.48
N GLY A 113 -11.34 15.56 14.01
CA GLY A 113 -12.53 15.83 13.20
C GLY A 113 -12.24 16.19 11.74
N LYS A 114 -11.01 15.96 11.24
CA LYS A 114 -10.65 16.21 9.84
C LYS A 114 -10.99 15.00 8.97
N GLU A 115 -11.28 15.26 7.70
CA GLU A 115 -11.47 14.20 6.72
C GLU A 115 -10.18 13.38 6.54
N TYR A 116 -10.34 12.07 6.43
CA TYR A 116 -9.24 11.20 6.05
C TYR A 116 -8.82 11.42 4.60
N THR A 117 -7.54 11.18 4.31
CA THR A 117 -7.10 11.13 2.92
C THR A 117 -7.77 9.97 2.17
N LEU A 118 -7.94 10.11 0.85
CA LEU A 118 -8.48 9.03 0.00
C LEU A 118 -7.73 7.71 0.17
N LYS A 119 -6.40 7.78 0.40
CA LYS A 119 -5.57 6.60 0.65
C LYS A 119 -5.95 5.89 1.95
N SER A 120 -6.21 6.66 3.02
CA SER A 120 -6.63 6.11 4.31
C SER A 120 -7.99 5.44 4.21
N ILE A 121 -8.96 6.08 3.54
CA ILE A 121 -10.28 5.48 3.28
C ILE A 121 -10.15 4.19 2.49
N TYR A 122 -9.37 4.19 1.40
CA TYR A 122 -9.10 2.98 0.62
C TYR A 122 -8.54 1.84 1.48
N LEU A 123 -7.57 2.14 2.35
CA LEU A 123 -6.98 1.13 3.24
C LEU A 123 -7.98 0.58 4.26
N MET A 124 -8.89 1.43 4.78
CA MET A 124 -9.96 0.99 5.66
C MET A 124 -10.92 0.03 4.95
N ILE A 125 -11.44 0.41 3.78
CA ILE A 125 -12.35 -0.44 3.00
C ILE A 125 -11.69 -1.77 2.61
N ALA A 126 -10.44 -1.73 2.15
CA ALA A 126 -9.69 -2.95 1.86
C ALA A 126 -9.46 -3.81 3.10
N GLY A 127 -9.25 -3.18 4.26
CA GLY A 127 -9.14 -3.86 5.56
C GLY A 127 -10.43 -4.58 5.95
N LEU A 128 -11.57 -3.88 5.89
CA LEU A 128 -12.90 -4.44 6.17
C LEU A 128 -13.21 -5.61 5.23
N GLN A 129 -12.97 -5.44 3.94
CA GLN A 129 -13.19 -6.50 2.95
C GLN A 129 -12.35 -7.76 3.23
N ARG A 130 -11.11 -7.61 3.75
CA ARG A 130 -10.31 -8.77 4.15
C ARG A 130 -10.89 -9.46 5.37
N VAL A 131 -11.36 -8.71 6.37
CA VAL A 131 -12.02 -9.27 7.56
C VAL A 131 -13.28 -10.03 7.15
N MET A 132 -14.12 -9.45 6.29
CA MET A 132 -15.33 -10.10 5.78
C MET A 132 -15.08 -11.43 5.06
N ARG A 133 -13.91 -11.61 4.44
CA ARG A 133 -13.53 -12.88 3.77
C ARG A 133 -12.94 -13.93 4.72
N GLN A 134 -12.55 -13.53 5.92
CA GLN A 134 -11.95 -14.41 6.92
C GLN A 134 -12.98 -15.00 7.88
N HIS A 135 -14.20 -14.47 7.88
CA HIS A 135 -15.37 -14.97 8.59
C HIS A 135 -16.25 -15.79 7.63
#